data_AF-R0NKM8-F1
#
_entry.id   AF-R0NKM8-F1
#
_cell.length_a   1.000
_cell.length_b   1.000
_cell.length_c   1.000
_cell.angle_alpha   90.00
_cell.angle_beta   90.00
_cell.angle_gamma   90.00
#
_symmetry.space_group_name_H-M   'P 1'
#
loop_
_entity.id
_entity.type
_entity.pdbx_description
1 polymer ?
#
loop_
_entity_poly.entity_id
_entity_poly.type
_entity_poly.pdbx_seq_one_letter_code
_entity_poly.pdbx_strand_id
1 'polypeptide(L)'
;MTDFINNQNLQGQAISSMRNYLVEVHGTLLQTLVNLMNDYSTNLLLYKDGYYQIDGDLHTKLPSKVFTNLHSALKSSRDDLKNEIELLKTTKNKISDLVSYDGSSHTSTVMNYNFLMNQLKNLDNSIIQYESNHASQDLVAFKELLSAT
;
A
#
# COMPACT_ATOMS: atom_id res chain seq x y z
N MET A 1 15.12 36.41 -24.56
CA MET A 1 14.85 37.65 -23.78
C MET A 1 16.15 38.40 -23.50
N THR A 2 17.16 37.69 -22.99
CA THR A 2 18.53 38.19 -22.72
C THR A 2 19.19 38.83 -23.96
N ASP A 3 19.05 38.23 -25.14
CA ASP A 3 19.64 38.75 -26.38
C ASP A 3 19.05 40.09 -26.84
N PHE A 4 17.77 40.34 -26.54
CA PHE A 4 17.11 41.61 -26.86
C PHE A 4 17.46 42.71 -25.84
N ILE A 5 17.54 42.34 -24.56
CA ILE A 5 17.91 43.25 -23.47
C ILE A 5 19.36 43.73 -23.62
N ASN A 6 20.26 42.86 -24.08
CA ASN A 6 21.70 43.17 -24.20
C ASN A 6 22.12 43.73 -25.56
N ASN A 7 21.20 43.94 -26.50
CA ASN A 7 21.54 44.35 -27.86
C ASN A 7 21.94 45.84 -27.96
N GLN A 8 23.24 46.14 -28.04
CA GLN A 8 23.72 47.53 -28.09
C GLN A 8 23.43 48.29 -29.40
N ASN A 9 23.00 47.58 -30.46
CA ASN A 9 22.66 48.18 -31.76
C ASN A 9 21.27 48.84 -31.76
N LEU A 10 20.42 48.52 -30.78
CA LEU A 10 19.10 49.13 -30.62
C LEU A 10 19.16 50.19 -29.53
N GLN A 11 18.94 51.45 -29.90
CA GLN A 11 19.05 52.63 -29.03
C GLN A 11 17.81 53.53 -29.11
N GLY A 12 17.62 54.41 -28.13
CA GLY A 12 16.50 55.34 -28.04
C GLY A 12 15.62 55.12 -26.79
N GLN A 13 14.85 56.14 -26.43
CA GLN A 13 14.03 56.13 -25.21
C GLN A 13 12.94 55.05 -25.21
N ALA A 14 12.33 54.77 -26.37
CA ALA A 14 11.32 53.72 -26.50
C ALA A 14 11.92 52.32 -26.25
N ILE A 15 13.08 52.01 -26.85
CA ILE A 15 13.79 50.75 -26.65
C ILE A 15 14.26 50.60 -25.20
N SER A 16 14.75 51.68 -24.59
CA SER A 16 15.17 51.69 -23.18
C SER A 16 14.00 51.39 -22.25
N SER A 17 12.84 51.99 -22.52
CA SER A 17 11.61 51.75 -21.75
C SER A 17 11.11 50.30 -21.89
N MET A 18 11.20 49.72 -23.10
CA MET A 18 10.85 48.32 -23.33
C MET A 18 11.79 47.35 -22.61
N ARG A 19 13.09 47.65 -22.52
CA ARG A 19 14.04 46.83 -21.74
C ARG A 19 13.74 46.86 -20.26
N ASN A 20 13.53 48.05 -19.70
CA ASN A 20 13.21 48.21 -18.29
C ASN A 20 11.92 47.45 -17.94
N TYR A 21 10.87 47.58 -18.75
CA TYR A 21 9.63 46.84 -18.56
C TYR A 21 9.82 45.31 -18.60
N LEU A 22 10.60 44.79 -19.56
CA LEU A 22 10.86 43.35 -19.65
C LEU A 22 11.67 42.81 -18.47
N VAL A 23 12.60 43.60 -17.92
CA VAL A 23 13.39 43.19 -16.75
C VAL A 23 12.54 43.29 -15.47
N GLU A 24 11.95 44.46 -15.23
CA GLU A 24 11.30 44.78 -13.95
C GLU A 24 9.95 44.10 -13.80
N VAL A 25 9.18 43.96 -14.88
CA VAL A 25 7.85 43.34 -14.82
C VAL A 25 7.93 41.87 -15.16
N HIS A 26 8.44 41.52 -16.35
CA HIS A 26 8.45 40.11 -16.78
C HIS A 26 9.50 39.27 -16.03
N GLY A 27 10.69 39.82 -15.78
CA GLY A 27 11.71 39.13 -14.97
C GLY A 27 11.20 38.83 -13.56
N THR A 28 10.60 39.81 -12.90
CA THR A 28 10.01 39.65 -11.56
C THR A 28 8.84 38.65 -11.57
N LEU A 29 7.95 38.72 -12.57
CA LEU A 29 6.83 37.79 -12.68
C LEU A 29 7.30 36.34 -12.85
N LEU A 30 8.26 36.10 -13.73
CA LEU A 30 8.84 34.77 -13.96
C LEU A 30 9.55 34.25 -12.71
N GLN A 31 10.33 35.10 -12.04
CA GLN A 31 10.99 34.72 -10.78
C GLN A 31 9.99 34.37 -9.69
N THR A 32 8.89 35.11 -9.58
CA THR A 32 7.82 34.85 -8.61
C THR A 32 7.13 33.52 -8.90
N LEU A 33 6.86 33.22 -10.18
CA LEU A 33 6.24 31.95 -10.58
C LEU A 33 7.15 30.76 -10.26
N VAL A 34 8.45 30.88 -10.53
CA VAL A 34 9.45 29.83 -10.20
C VAL A 34 9.51 29.60 -8.68
N ASN A 35 9.52 30.67 -7.89
CA ASN A 35 9.52 30.54 -6.43
C ASN A 35 8.24 29.86 -5.92
N LEU A 36 7.08 30.23 -6.46
CA LEU A 36 5.80 29.60 -6.10
C LEU A 36 5.77 28.11 -6.45
N MET A 37 6.32 27.73 -7.61
CA MET A 37 6.41 26.32 -8.02
C MET A 37 7.36 25.53 -7.09
N ASN A 38 8.48 26.11 -6.69
CA ASN A 38 9.42 25.48 -5.76
C ASN A 38 8.82 25.31 -4.35
N ASP A 39 8.11 26.32 -3.87
CA ASP A 39 7.43 26.28 -2.56
C ASP A 39 6.30 25.24 -2.58
N TYR A 40 5.52 25.18 -3.66
CA TYR A 40 4.49 24.16 -3.83
C TYR A 40 5.07 22.75 -3.86
N SER A 41 6.14 22.52 -4.62
CA SER A 41 6.82 21.21 -4.71
C SER A 41 7.35 20.76 -3.34
N THR A 42 7.99 21.66 -2.60
CA THR A 42 8.50 21.37 -1.25
C THR A 42 7.37 21.03 -0.28
N ASN A 43 6.28 21.80 -0.28
CA ASN A 43 5.13 21.53 0.58
C ASN A 43 4.43 20.21 0.23
N LEU A 44 4.36 19.87 -1.06
CA LEU A 44 3.81 18.58 -1.49
C LEU A 44 4.68 17.40 -1.04
N LEU A 45 6.01 17.54 -1.11
CA LEU A 45 6.94 16.52 -0.63
C LEU A 45 6.85 16.33 0.89
N LEU A 46 6.72 17.43 1.66
CA LEU A 46 6.52 17.37 3.11
C LEU A 46 5.15 16.76 3.47
N TYR A 47 4.09 17.11 2.75
CA TYR A 47 2.78 16.50 2.92
C TYR A 47 2.81 15.00 2.62
N LYS A 48 3.49 14.60 1.53
CA LYS A 48 3.69 13.20 1.18
C LYS A 48 4.47 12.44 2.24
N ASP A 49 5.58 12.99 2.70
CA ASP A 49 6.43 12.38 3.73
C ASP A 49 5.65 12.22 5.04
N GLY A 50 4.93 13.26 5.45
CA GLY A 50 4.02 13.21 6.60
C GLY A 50 2.85 12.23 6.42
N TYR A 51 2.22 12.19 5.25
CA TYR A 51 1.12 11.27 4.94
C TYR A 51 1.57 9.81 5.01
N TYR A 52 2.74 9.47 4.45
CA TYR A 52 3.26 8.11 4.53
C TYR A 52 3.78 7.74 5.92
N GLN A 53 4.25 8.70 6.72
CA GLN A 53 4.54 8.48 8.14
C GLN A 53 3.27 8.21 8.93
N ILE A 54 2.21 9.00 8.69
CA ILE A 54 0.89 8.81 9.29
C ILE A 54 0.29 7.47 8.87
N ASP A 55 0.39 7.05 7.61
CA ASP A 55 -0.08 5.73 7.14
C ASP A 55 0.78 4.56 7.71
N GLY A 56 2.05 4.84 8.02
CA GLY A 56 2.90 3.92 8.77
C GLY A 56 2.46 3.72 10.23
N ASP A 57 1.94 4.79 10.87
CA ASP A 57 1.47 4.82 12.27
C ASP A 57 -0.01 4.45 12.43
N LEU A 58 -0.87 4.76 11.45
CA LEU A 58 -2.29 4.38 11.41
C LEU A 58 -2.41 2.94 10.94
N HIS A 59 -2.46 2.02 11.91
CA HIS A 59 -3.23 0.76 12.05
C HIS A 59 -3.84 0.00 10.83
N THR A 60 -3.56 0.31 9.57
CA THR A 60 -3.92 -0.49 8.38
C THR A 60 -3.03 -1.72 8.26
N LYS A 61 -1.84 -1.70 8.87
CA LYS A 61 -1.03 -2.91 9.09
C LYS A 61 -1.69 -3.78 10.14
N LEU A 62 -2.32 -4.88 9.71
CA LEU A 62 -2.63 -6.01 10.59
C LEU A 62 -1.33 -6.39 11.32
N PRO A 63 -1.19 -6.17 12.65
CA PRO A 63 0.11 -6.23 13.30
C PRO A 63 0.68 -7.64 13.13
N SER A 64 1.81 -7.77 12.43
CA SER A 64 2.39 -9.09 12.09
C SER A 64 2.51 -10.00 13.31
N LYS A 65 2.85 -9.44 14.47
CA LYS A 65 2.87 -10.12 15.77
C LYS A 65 1.51 -10.70 16.19
N VAL A 66 0.42 -9.96 16.00
CA VAL A 66 -0.95 -10.41 16.28
C VAL A 66 -1.33 -11.55 15.34
N PHE A 67 -1.03 -11.43 14.05
CA PHE A 67 -1.29 -12.49 13.08
C PHE A 67 -0.48 -13.77 13.38
N THR A 68 0.82 -13.65 13.67
CA THR A 68 1.68 -14.79 14.05
C THR A 68 1.21 -15.47 15.33
N ASN A 69 0.76 -14.69 16.32
CA ASN A 69 0.22 -15.22 17.57
C ASN A 69 -1.08 -15.98 17.32
N LEU A 70 -2.01 -15.40 16.55
CA LEU A 70 -3.27 -16.04 16.20
C LEU A 70 -3.04 -17.33 15.41
N HIS A 71 -2.16 -17.30 14.41
CA HIS A 71 -1.78 -18.47 13.62
C HIS A 71 -1.21 -19.59 14.52
N SER A 72 -0.32 -19.25 15.46
CA SER A 72 0.27 -20.21 16.40
C SER A 72 -0.76 -20.81 17.36
N ALA A 73 -1.70 -19.99 17.85
CA ALA A 73 -2.79 -20.45 18.71
C ALA A 73 -3.75 -21.40 17.97
N LEU A 74 -4.13 -21.06 16.73
CA LEU A 74 -4.97 -21.91 15.88
C LEU A 74 -4.29 -23.23 15.55
N LYS A 75 -2.99 -23.20 15.24
CA LYS A 75 -2.21 -24.42 14.98
C LYS A 75 -2.20 -25.35 16.19
N SER A 76 -1.96 -24.80 17.38
CA SER A 76 -1.95 -25.57 18.63
C SER A 76 -3.32 -26.18 18.91
N SER A 77 -4.39 -25.38 18.80
CA SER A 77 -5.77 -25.86 18.97
C SER A 77 -6.14 -26.98 17.99
N ARG A 78 -5.69 -26.89 16.74
CA ARG A 78 -5.87 -27.92 15.72
C ARG A 78 -5.12 -29.21 16.07
N ASP A 79 -3.90 -29.09 16.60
CA ASP A 79 -3.09 -30.24 17.03
C ASP A 79 -3.71 -30.94 18.25
N ASP A 80 -4.24 -30.18 19.21
CA ASP A 80 -4.97 -30.71 20.36
C ASP A 80 -6.25 -31.45 19.93
N LEU A 81 -7.05 -30.83 19.05
CA LEU A 81 -8.26 -31.48 18.51
C LEU A 81 -7.93 -32.78 17.77
N LYS A 82 -6.82 -32.82 17.03
CA LYS A 82 -6.37 -34.04 16.36
C LYS A 82 -6.05 -35.13 17.37
N ASN A 83 -5.38 -34.81 18.48
CA ASN A 83 -5.08 -35.76 19.54
C ASN A 83 -6.38 -36.30 20.19
N GLU A 84 -7.32 -35.42 20.50
CA GLU A 84 -8.64 -35.80 21.04
C GLU A 84 -9.42 -36.72 20.10
N ILE A 85 -9.38 -36.47 18.79
CA ILE A 85 -9.99 -37.35 17.79
C ILE A 85 -9.35 -38.74 17.77
N GLU A 86 -8.02 -38.84 17.90
CA GLU A 86 -7.35 -40.14 17.95
C GLU A 86 -7.64 -40.89 19.26
N LEU A 87 -7.77 -40.19 20.39
CA LEU A 87 -8.24 -40.76 21.66
C LEU A 87 -9.68 -41.26 21.54
N LEU A 88 -10.56 -40.48 20.91
CA LEU A 88 -11.94 -40.85 20.66
C LEU A 88 -12.05 -42.08 19.75
N LYS A 89 -11.27 -42.15 18.67
CA LYS A 89 -11.20 -43.34 17.80
C LYS A 89 -10.71 -44.57 18.55
N THR A 90 -9.65 -44.41 19.35
CA THR A 90 -9.10 -45.50 20.16
C THR A 90 -10.14 -46.01 21.16
N THR A 91 -10.85 -45.09 21.82
CA THR A 91 -11.92 -45.42 22.75
C THR A 91 -13.10 -46.08 22.05
N LYS A 92 -13.55 -45.52 20.91
CA LYS A 92 -14.58 -46.10 20.04
C LYS A 92 -14.23 -47.53 19.67
N ASN A 93 -13.00 -47.80 19.23
CA ASN A 93 -12.57 -49.14 18.87
C ASN A 93 -12.61 -50.11 20.07
N LYS A 94 -12.23 -49.65 21.27
CA LYS A 94 -12.32 -50.46 22.52
C LYS A 94 -13.74 -50.78 22.94
N ILE A 95 -14.71 -49.93 22.61
CA ILE A 95 -16.14 -50.13 22.94
C ILE A 95 -16.96 -50.55 21.71
N SER A 96 -16.34 -50.71 20.54
CA SER A 96 -17.04 -51.02 19.28
C SER A 96 -17.70 -52.39 19.32
N ASP A 97 -17.19 -53.29 20.15
CA ASP A 97 -17.81 -54.58 20.45
C ASP A 97 -19.07 -54.45 21.33
N LEU A 98 -19.32 -53.24 21.87
CA LEU A 98 -20.41 -52.94 22.80
C LEU A 98 -21.44 -51.95 22.21
N VAL A 99 -21.06 -51.00 21.34
CA VAL A 99 -21.94 -49.97 20.77
C VAL A 99 -21.54 -49.54 19.34
N SER A 100 -22.42 -49.75 18.35
CA SER A 100 -22.27 -49.23 16.97
C SER A 100 -22.70 -47.76 16.90
N TYR A 101 -21.79 -46.85 16.52
CA TYR A 101 -22.06 -45.41 16.40
C TYR A 101 -22.10 -44.91 14.94
N ASP A 102 -23.28 -44.43 14.53
CA ASP A 102 -23.65 -43.88 13.20
C ASP A 102 -23.55 -42.34 13.11
N GLY A 103 -22.43 -41.74 13.52
CA GLY A 103 -22.18 -40.29 13.32
C GLY A 103 -21.57 -39.97 11.94
N SER A 104 -21.76 -38.73 11.45
CA SER A 104 -21.28 -38.26 10.13
C SER A 104 -19.83 -38.65 9.88
N SER A 105 -19.56 -39.27 8.73
CA SER A 105 -18.26 -39.88 8.45
C SER A 105 -17.10 -38.88 8.58
N HIS A 106 -16.00 -39.32 9.17
CA HIS A 106 -14.76 -38.53 9.31
C HIS A 106 -14.29 -37.91 7.97
N THR A 107 -14.63 -38.55 6.86
CA THR A 107 -14.38 -38.07 5.49
C THR A 107 -15.03 -36.70 5.24
N SER A 108 -16.25 -36.47 5.70
CA SER A 108 -16.98 -35.22 5.47
C SER A 108 -16.35 -34.05 6.23
N THR A 109 -15.92 -34.27 7.48
CA THR A 109 -15.21 -33.26 8.27
C THR A 109 -13.87 -32.89 7.63
N VAL A 110 -13.09 -33.88 7.17
CA VAL A 110 -11.81 -33.64 6.50
C VAL A 110 -12.02 -32.87 5.18
N MET A 111 -13.04 -33.21 4.39
CA MET A 111 -13.38 -32.47 3.17
C MET A 111 -13.73 -31.01 3.45
N ASN A 112 -14.51 -30.73 4.49
CA ASN A 112 -14.86 -29.35 4.88
C ASN A 112 -13.62 -28.54 5.30
N TYR A 113 -12.70 -29.14 6.07
CA TYR A 113 -11.45 -28.48 6.44
C TYR A 113 -10.56 -28.17 5.22
N ASN A 114 -10.45 -29.10 4.27
CA ASN A 114 -9.69 -28.87 3.04
C ASN A 114 -10.31 -27.76 2.18
N PHE A 115 -11.64 -27.69 2.11
CA PHE A 115 -12.34 -26.60 1.44
C PHE A 115 -12.03 -25.24 2.06
N LEU A 116 -12.13 -25.13 3.39
CA LEU A 116 -11.81 -23.90 4.12
C LEU A 116 -10.34 -23.49 3.96
N MET A 117 -9.42 -24.44 3.97
CA MET A 117 -8.00 -24.17 3.77
C MET A 117 -7.70 -23.60 2.38
N ASN A 118 -8.39 -24.09 1.34
CA ASN A 118 -8.27 -23.55 -0.01
C ASN A 118 -8.88 -22.14 -0.13
N GLN A 119 -10.01 -21.89 0.52
CA GLN A 119 -10.61 -20.55 0.59
C GLN A 119 -9.63 -19.54 1.22
N LEU A 120 -8.99 -19.90 2.33
CA LEU A 120 -8.00 -19.06 3.00
C LEU A 120 -6.77 -18.77 2.12
N LYS A 121 -6.25 -19.77 1.41
CA LYS A 121 -5.14 -19.57 0.46
C LYS A 121 -5.50 -18.63 -0.68
N ASN A 122 -6.72 -18.75 -1.22
CA ASN A 122 -7.18 -17.88 -2.30
C ASN A 122 -7.30 -16.43 -1.81
N LEU A 123 -7.83 -16.23 -0.60
CA LEU A 123 -7.93 -14.91 0.02
C LEU A 123 -6.55 -14.28 0.23
N ASP A 124 -5.58 -15.03 0.76
CA ASP A 124 -4.20 -14.58 0.97
C ASP A 124 -3.55 -14.09 -0.33
N ASN A 125 -3.68 -14.87 -1.40
CA ASN A 125 -3.21 -14.47 -2.72
C ASN A 125 -3.89 -13.21 -3.25
N SER A 126 -5.21 -13.07 -3.06
CA SER A 126 -5.93 -11.86 -3.46
C SER A 126 -5.46 -10.61 -2.70
N ILE A 127 -5.15 -10.73 -1.41
CA ILE A 127 -4.61 -9.63 -0.59
C ILE A 127 -3.23 -9.22 -1.11
N ILE A 128 -2.32 -10.17 -1.31
CA ILE A 128 -0.97 -9.90 -1.84
C ILE A 128 -1.03 -9.17 -3.18
N GLN A 129 -1.90 -9.62 -4.08
CA GLN A 129 -2.07 -9.01 -5.40
C GLN A 129 -2.63 -7.58 -5.29
N TYR A 130 -3.61 -7.35 -4.42
CA TYR A 130 -4.17 -6.03 -4.19
C TYR A 130 -3.09 -5.05 -3.68
N GLU A 131 -2.33 -5.44 -2.66
CA GLU A 131 -1.28 -4.59 -2.07
C GLU A 131 -0.17 -4.26 -3.08
N SER A 132 0.28 -5.26 -3.86
CA SER A 132 1.29 -5.06 -4.89
C SER A 132 0.83 -4.11 -6.00
N ASN A 133 -0.43 -4.25 -6.42
CA ASN A 133 -1.01 -3.39 -7.45
C ASN A 133 -1.20 -1.96 -6.95
N HIS A 134 -1.70 -1.79 -5.73
CA HIS A 134 -1.89 -0.49 -5.11
C HIS A 134 -0.55 0.26 -4.96
N ALA A 135 0.48 -0.39 -4.40
CA ALA A 135 1.81 0.20 -4.26
C ALA A 135 2.42 0.60 -5.62
N SER A 136 2.22 -0.22 -6.65
CA SER A 136 2.72 0.06 -7.99
C SER A 136 1.98 1.23 -8.66
N GLN A 137 0.65 1.28 -8.54
CA GLN A 137 -0.18 2.34 -9.11
C GLN A 137 0.10 3.68 -8.46
N ASP A 138 0.20 3.72 -7.13
CA ASP A 138 0.49 4.96 -6.40
C ASP A 138 1.89 5.50 -6.74
N LEU A 139 2.87 4.62 -6.91
CA LEU A 139 4.22 5.00 -7.34
C LEU A 139 4.23 5.54 -8.78
N VAL A 140 3.46 4.95 -9.69
CA VAL A 140 3.34 5.42 -11.07
C VAL A 140 2.66 6.77 -11.12
N ALA A 141 1.49 6.93 -10.48
CA ALA A 141 0.77 8.20 -10.42
C ALA A 141 1.63 9.32 -9.85
N PHE A 142 2.44 9.01 -8.83
CA PHE A 142 3.39 9.97 -8.26
C PHE A 142 4.50 10.37 -9.24
N LYS A 143 5.08 9.42 -9.99
CA LYS A 143 6.10 9.72 -11.02
C LYS A 143 5.53 10.54 -12.17
N GLU A 144 4.33 10.23 -12.62
CA GLU A 144 3.63 10.99 -13.68
C GLU A 144 3.44 12.45 -13.26
N LEU A 145 2.97 12.69 -12.03
CA LEU A 145 2.86 14.02 -11.44
C LEU A 145 4.19 14.79 -11.43
N LEU A 146 5.29 14.13 -11.02
CA LEU A 146 6.61 14.75 -11.02
C LEU A 146 7.14 15.05 -12.43
N SER A 147 6.82 14.21 -13.41
CA SER A 147 7.26 14.38 -14.80
C SER A 147 6.42 15.37 -15.61
N ALA A 148 5.22 15.70 -15.12
CA ALA A 148 4.31 16.67 -15.74
C ALA A 148 4.58 18.13 -15.29
N THR A 149 5.63 18.35 -14.48
CA THR A 149 6.08 19.67 -14.01
C THR A 149 7.43 20.01 -14.65
#